data_AF-A0AAW0KK30-F1
#
_entry.id   AF-A0AAW0KK30-F1
#
_cell.length_a   1.000
_cell.length_b   1.000
_cell.length_c   1.000
_cell.angle_alpha   90.00
_cell.angle_beta   90.00
_cell.angle_gamma   90.00
#
_symmetry.space_group_name_H-M   'P 1'
#
loop_
_entity.id
_entity.type
_entity.pdbx_description
1 polymer ?
#
loop_
_entity_poly.entity_id
_entity_poly.type
_entity_poly.pdbx_seq_one_letter_code
_entity_poly.pdbx_strand_id
1 'polypeptide(L)'
;MPATDNQGSFLNRISIRRNQVVSMDGNHEQELEDLELFQKHVADRFADLLSQSEDTLGDGLLSISWLRKLLDVFLCCEAEYKAILLLGRDPSQISKPPLDKLVPEFHDRVVKALDVCNAVSHAVETVRNYQKLAEIAVTALEQRPIGDGQVRRAKKALNSLMILLEEKEGSNHKSTERAWSFGRRSTNATTSSSKDRATSASQFRSLSWSMSRGWSAAKQIQAMSSNLVAPRGGESSSPALPVYIMSTITVFVMWALVAAIPCQERNGLLTHFPVPKQLGWAQSIIALQEKIGEEWKKKKEKNRLAGLLEETQRIEKLGVSLIVFADSFQFPPEADRLEEVAVQVAELGETCKKMEEGLVPLQQQIREVFHRIVRSRTEVLDLLDQGGKVTAPVM
;
A
#
# COMPACT_ATOMS: atom_id res chain seq x y z
N MET A 1 -44.34 -58.19 25.91
CA MET A 1 -45.07 -57.49 24.81
C MET A 1 -46.54 -57.86 24.91
N PRO A 2 -47.53 -56.99 24.61
CA PRO A 2 -47.53 -55.56 24.16
C PRO A 2 -48.14 -54.58 25.22
N ALA A 3 -47.78 -53.29 25.29
CA ALA A 3 -48.26 -52.06 24.57
C ALA A 3 -49.63 -51.55 25.11
N THR A 4 -49.95 -50.27 25.39
CA THR A 4 -49.37 -48.93 25.13
C THR A 4 -50.27 -47.86 25.82
N ASP A 5 -49.68 -46.72 26.20
CA ASP A 5 -50.18 -45.31 26.22
C ASP A 5 -51.55 -44.98 26.88
N ASN A 6 -51.86 -43.82 27.45
CA ASN A 6 -51.37 -42.45 27.35
C ASN A 6 -52.05 -41.68 28.51
N GLN A 7 -51.33 -41.00 29.40
CA GLN A 7 -51.92 -39.96 30.26
C GLN A 7 -50.98 -38.76 30.31
N GLY A 8 -51.37 -37.71 29.59
CA GLY A 8 -50.76 -36.40 29.65
C GLY A 8 -50.93 -35.80 31.05
N SER A 9 -49.83 -35.30 31.60
CA SER A 9 -49.85 -34.43 32.76
C SER A 9 -49.13 -33.14 32.39
N PHE A 10 -49.95 -32.17 32.01
CA PHE A 10 -49.56 -30.79 31.81
C PHE A 10 -49.31 -30.15 33.18
N LEU A 11 -48.14 -29.52 33.33
CA LEU A 11 -47.82 -28.51 34.34
C LEU A 11 -47.72 -28.97 35.81
N ASN A 12 -46.57 -29.52 36.21
CA ASN A 12 -45.96 -29.21 37.51
C ASN A 12 -44.55 -29.80 37.65
N ARG A 13 -43.54 -29.07 37.15
CA ARG A 13 -42.18 -29.18 37.70
C ARG A 13 -41.43 -27.86 37.50
N ILE A 14 -41.75 -26.92 38.36
CA ILE A 14 -40.90 -25.78 38.69
C ILE A 14 -39.61 -26.38 39.28
N SER A 15 -38.61 -26.63 38.43
CA SER A 15 -37.26 -27.01 38.86
C SER A 15 -36.43 -25.75 39.01
N ILE A 16 -36.41 -25.27 40.24
CA ILE A 16 -35.42 -24.35 40.79
C ILE A 16 -34.01 -24.93 40.54
N ARG A 17 -33.32 -24.37 39.54
CA ARG A 17 -31.86 -24.22 39.52
C ARG A 17 -31.55 -22.79 39.08
N ARG A 18 -31.91 -21.86 39.96
CA ARG A 18 -31.41 -20.49 39.98
C ARG A 18 -30.13 -20.51 40.83
N ASN A 19 -29.10 -19.82 40.35
CA ASN A 19 -27.78 -19.57 40.96
C ASN A 19 -26.62 -20.49 40.52
N GLN A 20 -26.17 -20.28 39.28
CA GLN A 20 -24.75 -20.03 38.99
C GLN A 20 -24.68 -18.80 38.07
N VAL A 21 -24.86 -17.62 38.63
CA VAL A 21 -24.54 -16.34 37.99
C VAL A 21 -23.75 -15.56 39.01
N VAL A 22 -22.45 -15.81 39.11
CA VAL A 22 -21.51 -14.93 39.83
C VAL A 22 -20.15 -15.04 39.12
N SER A 23 -19.68 -13.91 38.57
CA SER A 23 -18.32 -13.61 38.09
C SER A 23 -17.87 -14.07 36.68
N MET A 24 -18.68 -13.84 35.64
CA MET A 24 -18.16 -13.70 34.26
C MET A 24 -18.66 -12.46 33.50
N ASP A 25 -19.69 -11.75 33.98
CA ASP A 25 -20.27 -10.61 33.26
C ASP A 25 -19.33 -9.40 33.12
N GLY A 26 -18.51 -9.08 34.12
CA GLY A 26 -17.65 -7.90 34.08
C GLY A 26 -16.53 -7.94 33.03
N ASN A 27 -16.07 -9.13 32.62
CA ASN A 27 -15.07 -9.25 31.56
C ASN A 27 -15.68 -9.12 30.17
N HIS A 28 -16.94 -9.56 29.99
CA HIS A 28 -17.62 -9.48 28.70
C HIS A 28 -18.09 -8.05 28.39
N GLU A 29 -18.53 -7.30 29.41
CA GLU A 29 -18.87 -5.88 29.26
C GLU A 29 -17.64 -5.03 28.88
N GLN A 30 -16.48 -5.27 29.51
CA GLN A 30 -15.23 -4.58 29.15
C GLN A 30 -14.76 -4.91 27.72
N GLU A 31 -14.80 -6.19 27.31
CA GLU A 31 -14.44 -6.58 25.94
C GLU A 31 -15.34 -5.91 24.88
N LEU A 32 -16.61 -5.67 25.21
CA LEU A 32 -17.56 -5.01 24.33
C LEU A 32 -17.29 -3.50 24.27
N GLU A 33 -17.02 -2.86 25.40
CA GLU A 33 -16.62 -1.44 25.46
C GLU A 33 -15.31 -1.20 24.67
N ASP A 34 -14.30 -2.04 24.87
CA ASP A 34 -13.02 -1.95 24.15
C ASP A 34 -13.21 -2.07 22.63
N LEU A 35 -14.13 -2.94 22.20
CA LEU A 35 -14.48 -3.13 20.79
C LEU A 35 -15.25 -1.93 20.20
N GLU A 36 -16.16 -1.32 20.96
CA GLU A 36 -16.85 -0.10 20.55
C GLU A 36 -15.88 1.08 20.42
N LEU A 37 -14.97 1.24 21.38
CA LEU A 37 -13.91 2.25 21.35
C LEU A 37 -13.00 2.06 20.14
N PHE A 38 -12.57 0.83 19.87
CA PHE A 38 -11.74 0.53 18.70
C PHE A 38 -12.45 0.88 17.39
N GLN A 39 -13.72 0.51 17.24
CA GLN A 39 -14.50 0.88 16.05
C GLN A 39 -14.61 2.40 15.90
N LYS A 40 -14.84 3.12 16.99
CA LYS A 40 -14.90 4.57 17.00
C LYS A 40 -13.55 5.19 16.61
N HIS A 41 -12.44 4.74 17.20
CA HIS A 41 -11.11 5.24 16.87
C HIS A 41 -10.76 4.96 15.40
N VAL A 42 -11.10 3.80 14.86
CA VAL A 42 -10.94 3.50 13.44
C VAL A 42 -11.75 4.49 12.59
N ALA A 43 -13.02 4.73 12.94
CA ALA A 43 -13.88 5.67 12.25
C ALA A 43 -13.28 7.08 12.22
N ASP A 44 -12.88 7.58 13.40
CA ASP A 44 -12.34 8.93 13.60
C ASP A 44 -11.02 9.11 12.84
N ARG A 45 -10.08 8.16 12.97
CA ARG A 45 -8.77 8.21 12.29
C ARG A 45 -8.91 8.25 10.76
N PHE A 46 -9.83 7.46 10.20
CA PHE A 46 -10.05 7.46 8.75
C PHE A 46 -10.90 8.64 8.27
N ALA A 47 -11.78 9.18 9.12
CA ALA A 47 -12.49 10.43 8.83
C ALA A 47 -11.50 11.60 8.74
N ASP A 48 -10.58 11.72 9.69
CA ASP A 48 -9.51 12.73 9.67
C ASP A 48 -8.64 12.61 8.41
N LEU A 49 -8.29 11.38 8.03
CA LEU A 49 -7.52 11.11 6.81
C LEU A 49 -8.30 11.47 5.52
N LEU A 50 -9.61 11.28 5.53
CA LEU A 50 -10.50 11.67 4.43
C LEU A 50 -10.64 13.19 4.32
N SER A 51 -10.84 13.90 5.43
CA SER A 51 -10.95 15.37 5.44
C SER A 51 -9.69 16.03 4.86
N GLN A 52 -8.51 15.53 5.21
CA GLN A 52 -7.25 16.04 4.67
C GLN A 52 -7.10 15.82 3.15
N SER A 53 -7.79 14.83 2.58
CA SER A 53 -7.80 14.62 1.13
C SER A 53 -8.66 15.63 0.36
N GLU A 54 -9.55 16.35 1.05
CA GLU A 54 -10.49 17.32 0.48
C GLU A 54 -9.99 18.77 0.58
N ASP A 55 -9.05 19.03 1.48
CA ASP A 55 -8.47 20.36 1.68
C ASP A 55 -7.66 20.80 0.46
N THR A 56 -8.14 21.83 -0.23
CA THR A 56 -7.47 22.46 -1.39
C THR A 56 -6.15 23.17 -1.04
N LEU A 57 -5.92 23.41 0.24
CA LEU A 57 -4.68 23.96 0.81
C LEU A 57 -3.81 22.89 1.49
N GLY A 58 -4.33 21.66 1.64
CA GLY A 58 -3.65 20.54 2.26
C GLY A 58 -2.80 19.75 1.27
N ASP A 59 -2.11 18.73 1.77
CA ASP A 59 -1.41 17.78 0.92
C ASP A 59 -2.44 16.92 0.17
N GLY A 60 -2.30 16.79 -1.15
CA GLY A 60 -3.28 16.09 -1.97
C GLY A 60 -3.39 14.60 -1.63
N LEU A 61 -4.53 14.01 -2.04
CA LEU A 61 -4.77 12.58 -1.91
C LEU A 61 -3.63 11.78 -2.56
N LEU A 62 -3.06 10.82 -1.82
CA LEU A 62 -1.88 10.02 -2.23
C LEU A 62 -0.59 10.84 -2.44
N SER A 63 -0.46 12.01 -1.81
CA SER A 63 0.84 12.64 -1.57
C SER A 63 1.73 11.78 -0.67
N ILE A 64 3.03 12.09 -0.63
CA ILE A 64 3.96 11.41 0.28
C ILE A 64 3.52 11.58 1.73
N SER A 65 3.12 12.78 2.14
CA SER A 65 2.69 13.03 3.52
C SER A 65 1.35 12.36 3.85
N TRP A 66 0.40 12.32 2.91
CA TRP A 66 -0.85 11.57 3.08
C TRP A 66 -0.58 10.07 3.28
N LEU A 67 0.31 9.47 2.47
CA LEU A 67 0.71 8.07 2.63
C LEU A 67 1.37 7.82 3.99
N ARG A 68 2.22 8.74 4.47
CA ARG A 68 2.82 8.63 5.81
C ARG A 68 1.76 8.63 6.91
N LYS A 69 0.77 9.52 6.83
CA LYS A 69 -0.35 9.55 7.78
C LYS A 69 -1.21 8.28 7.71
N LEU A 70 -1.45 7.73 6.51
CA LEU A 70 -2.12 6.43 6.35
C LEU A 70 -1.37 5.32 7.10
N LEU A 71 -0.03 5.30 7.02
CA LEU A 71 0.78 4.31 7.73
C LEU A 71 0.76 4.53 9.25
N ASP A 72 0.70 5.78 9.71
CA ASP A 72 0.50 6.07 11.14
C ASP A 72 -0.85 5.59 11.64
N VAL A 73 -1.93 5.83 10.88
CA VAL A 73 -3.27 5.29 11.17
C VAL A 73 -3.23 3.77 11.23
N PHE A 74 -2.58 3.11 10.27
CA PHE A 74 -2.40 1.65 10.28
C PHE A 74 -1.70 1.16 11.56
N LEU A 75 -0.58 1.79 11.94
CA LEU A 75 0.18 1.40 13.14
C LEU A 75 -0.63 1.61 14.42
N CYS A 76 -1.44 2.66 14.50
CA CYS A 76 -2.34 2.89 15.63
C CYS A 76 -3.43 1.82 15.70
N CYS A 77 -4.09 1.52 14.58
CA CYS A 77 -5.11 0.47 14.51
C CYS A 77 -4.52 -0.90 14.84
N GLU A 78 -3.30 -1.19 14.39
CA GLU A 78 -2.59 -2.45 14.71
C GLU A 78 -2.32 -2.57 16.21
N ALA A 79 -1.86 -1.49 16.85
CA ALA A 79 -1.57 -1.50 18.28
C ALA A 79 -2.83 -1.75 19.13
N GLU A 80 -3.94 -1.08 18.79
CA GLU A 80 -5.23 -1.28 19.47
C GLU A 80 -5.80 -2.67 19.20
N TYR A 81 -5.77 -3.13 17.95
CA TYR A 81 -6.17 -4.49 17.58
C TYR A 81 -5.39 -5.55 18.37
N LYS A 82 -4.08 -5.37 18.47
CA LYS A 82 -3.20 -6.28 19.21
C LYS A 82 -3.55 -6.30 20.70
N ALA A 83 -3.87 -5.15 21.30
CA ALA A 83 -4.33 -5.10 22.69
C ALA A 83 -5.63 -5.89 22.87
N ILE A 84 -6.61 -5.71 21.99
CA ILE A 84 -7.89 -6.43 22.02
C ILE A 84 -7.71 -7.94 21.80
N LEU A 85 -6.80 -8.33 20.91
CA LEU A 85 -6.58 -9.75 20.58
C LEU A 85 -5.74 -10.49 21.63
N LEU A 86 -4.67 -9.85 22.14
CA LEU A 86 -3.65 -10.51 22.96
C LEU A 86 -3.70 -10.16 24.45
N LEU A 87 -4.09 -8.94 24.81
CA LEU A 87 -4.13 -8.50 26.22
C LEU A 87 -5.53 -8.70 26.82
N GLY A 88 -6.57 -8.59 26.00
CA GLY A 88 -7.97 -8.74 26.43
C GLY A 88 -8.49 -10.18 26.48
N ARG A 89 -7.70 -11.20 26.13
CA ARG A 89 -8.17 -12.60 26.03
C ARG A 89 -7.20 -13.62 26.60
N ASP A 90 -7.77 -14.67 27.21
CA ASP A 90 -7.04 -15.90 27.51
C ASP A 90 -6.61 -16.58 26.18
N PRO A 91 -5.33 -16.95 26.00
CA PRO A 91 -4.84 -17.64 24.80
C PRO A 91 -5.69 -18.85 24.37
N SER A 92 -6.33 -19.54 25.32
CA SER A 92 -7.22 -20.66 25.03
C SER A 92 -8.45 -20.29 24.20
N GLN A 93 -8.87 -19.02 24.19
CA GLN A 93 -10.02 -18.51 23.44
C GLN A 93 -9.70 -18.25 21.98
N ILE A 94 -8.43 -17.96 21.66
CA ILE A 94 -7.98 -17.72 20.27
C ILE A 94 -8.05 -19.02 19.46
N SER A 95 -7.85 -20.17 20.11
CA SER A 95 -7.97 -21.50 19.50
C SER A 95 -9.41 -22.02 19.40
N LYS A 96 -10.42 -21.22 19.76
CA LYS A 96 -11.84 -21.60 19.68
C LYS A 96 -12.55 -20.92 18.50
N PRO A 97 -13.65 -21.51 17.99
CA PRO A 97 -14.48 -20.86 17.00
C PRO A 97 -15.02 -19.50 17.46
N PRO A 98 -15.07 -18.47 16.58
CA PRO A 98 -14.67 -18.47 15.17
C PRO A 98 -13.19 -18.08 14.92
N LEU A 99 -12.42 -17.80 15.98
CA LEU A 99 -11.05 -17.27 15.88
C LEU A 99 -10.03 -18.29 15.36
N ASP A 100 -10.26 -19.57 15.66
CA ASP A 100 -9.50 -20.72 15.16
C ASP A 100 -9.33 -20.74 13.64
N LYS A 101 -10.31 -20.20 12.91
CA LYS A 101 -10.26 -20.02 11.45
C LYS A 101 -9.81 -18.62 11.02
N LEU A 102 -10.34 -17.58 11.66
CA LEU A 102 -10.13 -16.19 11.21
C LEU A 102 -8.70 -15.69 11.43
N VAL A 103 -8.05 -16.10 12.53
CA VAL A 103 -6.66 -15.68 12.83
C VAL A 103 -5.67 -16.28 11.83
N PRO A 104 -5.70 -17.59 11.49
CA PRO A 104 -4.87 -18.12 10.41
C PRO A 104 -5.11 -17.46 9.05
N GLU A 105 -6.37 -17.17 8.69
CA GLU A 105 -6.68 -16.44 7.45
C GLU A 105 -6.11 -15.03 7.45
N PHE A 106 -6.19 -14.31 8.58
CA PHE A 106 -5.54 -13.00 8.72
C PHE A 106 -4.01 -13.12 8.59
N HIS A 107 -3.39 -14.13 9.19
CA HIS A 107 -1.96 -14.37 9.08
C HIS A 107 -1.50 -14.67 7.65
N ASP A 108 -2.31 -15.38 6.87
CA ASP A 108 -2.06 -15.60 5.44
C ASP A 108 -2.10 -14.28 4.63
N ARG A 109 -2.99 -13.35 5.00
CA ARG A 109 -3.02 -11.98 4.43
C ARG A 109 -1.80 -11.17 4.87
N VAL A 110 -1.39 -11.30 6.13
CA VAL A 110 -0.20 -10.64 6.68
C VAL A 110 1.06 -11.01 5.92
N VAL A 111 1.26 -12.29 5.59
CA VAL A 111 2.44 -12.71 4.79
C VAL A 111 2.46 -12.01 3.43
N LYS A 112 1.31 -11.90 2.76
CA LYS A 112 1.19 -11.17 1.50
C LYS A 112 1.43 -9.66 1.68
N ALA A 113 0.97 -9.09 2.80
CA ALA A 113 1.22 -7.69 3.15
C ALA A 113 2.73 -7.42 3.32
N LEU A 114 3.48 -8.36 3.91
CA LEU A 114 4.94 -8.27 4.03
C LEU A 114 5.62 -8.28 2.64
N ASP A 115 5.17 -9.14 1.72
CA ASP A 115 5.66 -9.15 0.33
C ASP A 115 5.38 -7.81 -0.36
N VAL A 116 4.18 -7.23 -0.16
CA VAL A 116 3.83 -5.91 -0.69
C VAL A 116 4.71 -4.82 -0.08
N CYS A 117 4.96 -4.82 1.24
CA CYS A 117 5.85 -3.85 1.88
C CYS A 117 7.26 -3.87 1.28
N ASN A 118 7.80 -5.07 1.00
CA ASN A 118 9.09 -5.22 0.33
C ASN A 118 9.05 -4.64 -1.09
N ALA A 119 8.06 -5.04 -1.89
CA ALA A 119 7.91 -4.56 -3.26
C ALA A 119 7.77 -3.03 -3.33
N VAL A 120 6.93 -2.45 -2.47
CA VAL A 120 6.74 -1.00 -2.36
C VAL A 120 8.03 -0.31 -1.90
N SER A 121 8.72 -0.85 -0.89
CA SER A 121 10.00 -0.29 -0.42
C SER A 121 11.07 -0.23 -1.50
N HIS A 122 11.08 -1.21 -2.41
CA HIS A 122 11.96 -1.20 -3.59
C HIS A 122 11.49 -0.21 -4.65
N ALA A 123 10.18 -0.16 -4.93
CA ALA A 123 9.61 0.76 -5.91
C ALA A 123 9.78 2.24 -5.52
N VAL A 124 9.89 2.57 -4.22
CA VAL A 124 10.27 3.91 -3.75
C VAL A 124 11.64 4.34 -4.30
N GLU A 125 12.59 3.43 -4.50
CA GLU A 125 13.89 3.77 -5.09
C GLU A 125 13.74 4.14 -6.58
N THR A 126 12.82 3.50 -7.31
CA THR A 126 12.47 3.90 -8.67
C THR A 126 11.88 5.32 -8.70
N VAL A 127 11.01 5.65 -7.75
CA VAL A 127 10.46 7.01 -7.60
C VAL A 127 11.56 8.03 -7.29
N ARG A 128 12.56 7.66 -6.46
CA ARG A 128 13.74 8.49 -6.23
C ARG A 128 14.53 8.73 -7.53
N ASN A 129 14.62 7.74 -8.41
CA ASN A 129 15.28 7.93 -9.71
C ASN A 129 14.52 8.93 -10.60
N TYR A 130 13.19 8.96 -10.54
CA TYR A 130 12.39 9.98 -11.24
C TYR A 130 12.75 11.39 -10.74
N GLN A 131 12.82 11.54 -9.43
CA GLN A 131 13.21 12.78 -8.77
C GLN A 131 14.60 13.27 -9.21
N LYS A 132 15.61 12.40 -9.20
CA LYS A 132 16.98 12.75 -9.65
C LYS A 132 17.03 13.22 -11.10
N LEU A 133 16.26 12.61 -12.00
CA LEU A 133 16.21 13.03 -13.40
C LEU A 133 15.50 14.37 -13.57
N ALA A 134 14.43 14.61 -12.82
CA ALA A 134 13.74 15.90 -12.79
C ALA A 134 14.65 17.01 -12.26
N GLU A 135 15.45 16.76 -11.21
CA GLU A 135 16.41 17.73 -10.66
C GLU A 135 17.48 18.16 -11.67
N ILE A 136 17.95 17.24 -12.52
CA ILE A 136 18.89 17.59 -13.60
C ILE A 136 18.25 18.59 -14.57
N ALA A 137 16.94 18.45 -14.86
CA ALA A 137 16.22 19.38 -15.71
C ALA A 137 16.02 20.74 -15.03
N VAL A 138 15.66 20.75 -13.75
CA VAL A 138 15.54 21.97 -12.93
C VAL A 138 16.87 22.73 -12.94
N THR A 139 17.95 22.07 -12.52
CA THR A 139 19.29 22.68 -12.43
C THR A 139 19.78 23.23 -13.78
N ALA A 140 19.40 22.62 -14.90
CA ALA A 140 19.77 23.10 -16.22
C ALA A 140 18.96 24.36 -16.64
N LEU A 141 17.64 24.34 -16.42
CA LEU A 141 16.74 25.42 -16.85
C LEU A 141 16.73 26.64 -15.93
N GLU A 142 17.22 26.51 -14.69
CA GLU A 142 17.43 27.63 -13.76
C GLU A 142 18.62 28.51 -14.15
N GLN A 143 19.57 28.01 -14.94
CA GLN A 143 20.73 28.80 -15.34
C GLN A 143 20.31 30.00 -16.21
N ARG A 144 21.00 31.14 -16.01
CA ARG A 144 20.76 32.38 -16.74
C ARG A 144 22.08 32.89 -17.36
N PRO A 145 22.09 33.25 -18.65
CA PRO A 145 21.01 33.10 -19.63
C PRO A 145 20.78 31.62 -20.01
N ILE A 146 19.54 31.27 -20.37
CA ILE A 146 19.24 29.94 -20.92
C ILE A 146 19.81 29.87 -22.34
N GLY A 147 20.71 28.90 -22.59
CA GLY A 147 21.24 28.61 -23.92
C GLY A 147 20.92 27.18 -24.38
N ASP A 148 21.18 26.89 -25.66
CA ASP A 148 20.90 25.60 -26.30
C ASP A 148 21.45 24.39 -25.53
N GLY A 149 22.64 24.54 -24.93
CA GLY A 149 23.26 23.47 -24.14
C GLY A 149 22.42 23.06 -22.93
N GLN A 150 21.86 24.03 -22.21
CA GLN A 150 21.02 23.79 -21.03
C GLN A 150 19.70 23.16 -21.42
N VAL A 151 19.08 23.66 -22.48
CA VAL A 151 17.82 23.12 -23.01
C VAL A 151 18.00 21.68 -23.48
N ARG A 152 19.10 21.37 -24.20
CA ARG A 152 19.43 19.99 -24.60
C ARG A 152 19.66 19.07 -23.41
N ARG A 153 20.34 19.55 -22.36
CA ARG A 153 20.56 18.78 -21.13
C ARG A 153 19.24 18.47 -20.42
N ALA A 154 18.40 19.48 -20.21
CA ALA A 154 17.08 19.33 -19.60
C ALA A 154 16.22 18.35 -20.41
N LYS A 155 16.13 18.55 -21.73
CA LYS A 155 15.41 17.65 -22.65
C LYS A 155 15.88 16.21 -22.55
N LYS A 156 17.19 15.96 -22.48
CA LYS A 156 17.73 14.59 -22.34
C LYS A 156 17.30 13.95 -21.03
N ALA A 157 17.35 14.68 -19.92
CA ALA A 157 16.94 14.19 -18.61
C ALA A 157 15.42 13.91 -18.58
N LEU A 158 14.60 14.84 -19.07
CA LEU A 158 13.15 14.69 -19.14
C LEU A 158 12.71 13.53 -20.05
N ASN A 159 13.35 13.35 -21.21
CA ASN A 159 13.06 12.18 -22.06
C ASN A 159 13.42 10.86 -21.36
N SER A 160 14.55 10.82 -20.64
CA SER A 160 14.94 9.62 -19.87
C SER A 160 13.93 9.34 -18.75
N LEU A 161 13.42 10.38 -18.10
CA LEU A 161 12.36 10.30 -17.11
C LEU A 161 11.06 9.76 -17.72
N MET A 162 10.61 10.28 -18.88
CA MET A 162 9.39 9.80 -19.54
C MET A 162 9.49 8.31 -19.89
N ILE A 163 10.65 7.86 -20.40
CA ILE A 163 10.88 6.44 -20.71
C ILE A 163 10.70 5.56 -19.47
N LEU A 164 11.19 5.99 -18.30
CA LEU A 164 11.05 5.23 -17.06
C LEU A 164 9.61 5.24 -16.54
N LEU A 165 8.90 6.37 -16.64
CA LEU A 165 7.49 6.48 -16.26
C LEU A 165 6.58 5.64 -17.17
N GLU A 166 6.98 5.47 -18.44
CA GLU A 166 6.30 4.67 -19.46
C GLU A 166 6.71 3.19 -19.45
N GLU A 167 7.76 2.79 -18.71
CA GLU A 167 8.34 1.46 -18.82
C GLU A 167 7.26 0.40 -18.57
N LYS A 168 6.80 -0.17 -19.69
CA LYS A 168 5.66 -1.06 -19.72
C LYS A 168 6.04 -2.34 -19.01
N GLU A 169 5.34 -2.63 -17.91
CA GLU A 169 5.33 -3.94 -17.29
C GLU A 169 4.94 -4.97 -18.35
N GLY A 170 5.93 -5.68 -18.90
CA GLY A 170 5.73 -6.65 -19.97
C GLY A 170 6.34 -6.31 -21.34
N SER A 171 7.40 -5.50 -21.41
CA SER A 171 8.39 -5.66 -22.50
C SER A 171 9.12 -7.01 -22.30
N ASN A 172 8.43 -8.07 -22.68
CA ASN A 172 8.94 -9.42 -22.84
C ASN A 172 9.95 -9.42 -24.00
N HIS A 173 11.15 -8.86 -23.78
CA HIS A 173 12.29 -9.27 -24.57
C HIS A 173 12.61 -10.69 -24.15
N LYS A 174 12.32 -11.64 -25.04
CA LYS A 174 12.98 -12.95 -25.11
C LYS A 174 14.48 -12.77 -25.40
N SER A 175 15.16 -11.94 -24.62
CA SER A 175 16.60 -11.90 -24.57
C SER A 175 17.01 -12.96 -23.56
N THR A 176 17.40 -14.12 -24.08
CA THR A 176 18.28 -15.06 -23.38
C THR A 176 19.59 -14.37 -23.06
N GLU A 177 19.60 -13.47 -22.09
CA GLU A 177 20.84 -13.03 -21.45
C GLU A 177 21.19 -14.09 -20.40
N ARG A 178 21.89 -15.11 -20.88
CA ARG A 178 22.74 -15.93 -20.02
C ARG A 178 23.70 -14.96 -19.35
N ALA A 179 23.67 -14.90 -18.02
CA ALA A 179 24.70 -14.26 -17.23
C ALA A 179 26.05 -14.93 -17.53
N TRP A 180 26.87 -14.29 -18.36
CA TRP A 180 28.28 -14.64 -18.54
C TRP A 180 29.10 -13.66 -17.72
N SER A 181 29.42 -14.08 -16.50
CA SER A 181 30.52 -13.52 -15.72
C SER A 181 31.86 -14.07 -16.22
N PHE A 182 32.88 -13.21 -16.22
CA PHE A 182 34.32 -13.42 -16.46
C PHE A 182 34.83 -13.43 -17.91
N GLY A 183 35.77 -12.51 -18.22
CA GLY A 183 36.81 -12.79 -19.22
C GLY A 183 37.36 -11.62 -20.06
N ARG A 184 38.38 -10.92 -19.53
CA ARG A 184 39.58 -10.33 -20.17
C ARG A 184 39.48 -9.30 -21.34
N ARG A 185 40.32 -8.25 -21.17
CA ARG A 185 40.82 -7.30 -22.20
C ARG A 185 41.26 -8.00 -23.49
N SER A 186 40.89 -7.44 -24.65
CA SER A 186 41.83 -7.24 -25.76
C SER A 186 41.36 -6.13 -26.70
N THR A 187 42.35 -5.35 -27.10
CA THR A 187 42.40 -4.32 -28.14
C THR A 187 41.92 -4.83 -29.50
N ASN A 188 41.11 -4.02 -30.21
CA ASN A 188 41.41 -3.57 -31.57
C ASN A 188 40.41 -2.53 -32.06
N ALA A 189 40.96 -1.44 -32.60
CA ALA A 189 40.26 -0.46 -33.40
C ALA A 189 39.86 -1.06 -34.75
N THR A 190 38.67 -0.71 -35.26
CA THR A 190 38.47 0.04 -36.51
C THR A 190 37.01 -0.08 -37.01
N THR A 191 36.49 1.06 -37.45
CA THR A 191 35.33 1.28 -38.34
C THR A 191 33.89 1.25 -37.81
N SER A 192 33.15 2.27 -38.26
CA SER A 192 31.69 2.43 -38.40
C SER A 192 30.87 2.99 -37.23
N SER A 193 30.53 4.27 -37.40
CA SER A 193 29.27 4.97 -37.12
C SER A 193 28.19 4.31 -36.25
N SER A 194 27.64 5.13 -35.33
CA SER A 194 26.30 5.06 -34.75
C SER A 194 26.00 4.02 -33.64
N LYS A 195 26.63 4.15 -32.46
CA LYS A 195 26.25 3.32 -31.29
C LYS A 195 26.23 4.01 -29.92
N ASP A 196 26.01 5.32 -29.86
CA ASP A 196 25.96 6.04 -28.57
C ASP A 196 24.57 6.07 -27.89
N ARG A 197 23.53 5.50 -28.51
CA ARG A 197 22.19 5.41 -27.87
C ARG A 197 21.98 4.19 -26.98
N ALA A 198 22.83 3.16 -27.09
CA ALA A 198 22.63 1.89 -26.36
C ALA A 198 23.37 1.82 -25.02
N THR A 199 24.44 2.62 -24.84
CA THR A 199 25.31 2.55 -23.66
C THR A 199 24.70 3.26 -22.44
N SER A 200 23.97 4.36 -22.64
CA SER A 200 23.27 5.02 -21.52
C SER A 200 22.09 4.20 -20.99
N ALA A 201 21.38 3.47 -21.85
CA ALA A 201 20.30 2.57 -21.43
C ALA A 201 20.82 1.29 -20.74
N SER A 202 22.09 0.93 -20.95
CA SER A 202 22.73 -0.24 -20.33
C SER A 202 23.25 0.03 -18.92
N GLN A 203 23.69 1.26 -18.61
CA GLN A 203 24.17 1.60 -17.26
C GLN A 203 23.05 1.75 -16.22
N PHE A 204 21.81 2.02 -16.64
CA PHE A 204 20.66 2.10 -15.72
C PHE A 204 19.93 0.77 -15.49
N ARG A 205 20.23 -0.28 -16.27
CA ARG A 205 19.69 -1.64 -16.03
C ARG A 205 20.26 -2.34 -14.79
N SER A 206 21.20 -1.72 -14.09
CA SER A 206 21.91 -2.29 -12.94
C SER A 206 21.17 -2.16 -11.60
N LEU A 207 20.00 -1.50 -11.55
CA LEU A 207 19.30 -1.23 -10.28
C LEU A 207 17.97 -1.96 -10.10
N SER A 208 17.55 -2.81 -11.04
CA SER A 208 16.32 -3.58 -10.89
C SER A 208 16.57 -4.88 -10.13
N TRP A 209 16.57 -4.81 -8.80
CA TRP A 209 16.00 -5.92 -8.02
C TRP A 209 14.50 -5.92 -8.26
N SER A 210 14.10 -6.45 -9.42
CA SER A 210 12.72 -6.82 -9.66
C SER A 210 12.36 -7.99 -8.75
N MET A 211 11.09 -8.04 -8.34
CA MET A 211 10.56 -9.25 -7.72
C MET A 211 10.68 -10.41 -8.72
N SER A 212 10.58 -11.65 -8.21
CA SER A 212 10.66 -12.84 -9.07
C SER A 212 9.75 -12.70 -10.31
N ARG A 213 10.15 -13.32 -11.43
CA ARG A 213 9.52 -13.19 -12.78
C ARG A 213 8.06 -13.68 -12.89
N GLY A 214 7.35 -13.89 -11.78
CA GLY A 214 5.91 -14.20 -11.74
C GLY A 214 5.16 -13.52 -10.60
N TRP A 215 5.80 -12.62 -9.85
CA TRP A 215 5.15 -11.87 -8.78
C TRP A 215 4.33 -10.71 -9.36
N SER A 216 3.12 -10.51 -8.84
CA SER A 216 2.22 -9.42 -9.22
C SER A 216 1.58 -8.79 -8.01
N ALA A 217 1.73 -7.46 -7.89
CA ALA A 217 1.09 -6.68 -6.85
C ALA A 217 -0.44 -6.81 -6.93
N ALA A 218 -1.01 -6.75 -8.13
CA ALA A 218 -2.45 -6.90 -8.32
C ALA A 218 -2.96 -8.27 -7.83
N LYS A 219 -2.24 -9.36 -8.15
CA LYS A 219 -2.59 -10.71 -7.67
C LYS A 219 -2.45 -10.85 -6.16
N GLN A 220 -1.42 -10.24 -5.55
CA GLN A 220 -1.25 -10.24 -4.10
C GLN A 220 -2.44 -9.55 -3.41
N ILE A 221 -2.81 -8.35 -3.87
CA ILE A 221 -3.97 -7.63 -3.33
C ILE A 221 -5.26 -8.42 -3.56
N GLN A 222 -5.45 -9.03 -4.73
CA GLN A 222 -6.61 -9.88 -5.00
C GLN A 222 -6.67 -11.07 -4.04
N ALA A 223 -5.56 -11.76 -3.82
CA ALA A 223 -5.48 -12.88 -2.89
C ALA A 223 -5.74 -12.45 -1.44
N MET A 224 -5.26 -11.27 -1.02
CA MET A 224 -5.55 -10.73 0.31
C MET A 224 -7.04 -10.40 0.49
N SER A 225 -7.68 -9.85 -0.55
CA SER A 225 -9.12 -9.53 -0.54
C SER A 225 -10.01 -10.76 -0.66
N SER A 226 -9.47 -11.88 -1.15
CA SER A 226 -10.22 -13.12 -1.26
C SER A 226 -10.65 -13.60 0.12
N ASN A 227 -11.88 -14.08 0.23
CA ASN A 227 -12.49 -14.53 1.49
C ASN A 227 -12.54 -13.47 2.60
N LEU A 228 -12.37 -12.17 2.29
CA LEU A 228 -12.63 -11.10 3.25
C LEU A 228 -14.15 -10.91 3.38
N VAL A 229 -14.76 -11.68 4.27
CA VAL A 229 -16.22 -11.69 4.47
C VAL A 229 -16.53 -11.15 5.85
N ALA A 230 -17.48 -10.21 5.91
CA ALA A 230 -17.97 -9.70 7.18
C ALA A 230 -18.62 -10.83 8.01
N PRO A 231 -18.38 -10.88 9.33
CA PRO A 231 -19.03 -11.84 10.22
C PRO A 231 -20.56 -11.79 10.05
N ARG A 232 -21.20 -12.96 9.90
CA ARG A 232 -22.66 -13.07 9.74
C ARG A 232 -23.32 -13.08 11.12
N GLY A 233 -24.44 -12.37 11.26
CA GLY A 233 -25.14 -12.16 12.52
C GLY A 233 -24.69 -10.82 13.10
N GLY A 234 -25.57 -9.82 13.06
CA GLY A 234 -25.29 -8.41 13.38
C GLY A 234 -24.98 -8.11 14.84
N GLU A 235 -24.21 -8.97 15.51
CA GLU A 235 -23.76 -8.76 16.86
C GLU A 235 -22.47 -7.94 16.80
N SER A 236 -22.61 -6.65 17.06
CA SER A 236 -21.53 -5.67 17.25
C SER A 236 -20.48 -6.09 18.30
N SER A 237 -20.76 -7.16 19.05
CA SER A 237 -19.94 -7.78 20.10
C SER A 237 -19.17 -9.03 19.65
N SER A 238 -19.19 -9.41 18.36
CA SER A 238 -18.53 -10.65 17.93
C SER A 238 -17.01 -10.57 18.09
N PRO A 239 -16.34 -11.58 18.69
CA PRO A 239 -14.88 -11.64 18.76
C PRO A 239 -14.22 -11.71 17.37
N ALA A 240 -14.98 -12.02 16.32
CA ALA A 240 -14.55 -11.99 14.92
C ALA A 240 -14.37 -10.56 14.37
N LEU A 241 -15.05 -9.57 14.93
CA LEU A 241 -15.11 -8.21 14.37
C LEU A 241 -13.76 -7.49 14.38
N PRO A 242 -12.94 -7.50 15.47
CA PRO A 242 -11.60 -6.93 15.44
C PRO A 242 -10.72 -7.51 14.32
N VAL A 243 -10.77 -8.83 14.12
CA VAL A 243 -9.97 -9.51 13.09
C VAL A 243 -10.44 -9.10 11.69
N TYR A 244 -11.75 -8.96 11.49
CA TYR A 244 -12.32 -8.48 10.24
C TYR A 244 -11.95 -7.02 9.94
N ILE A 245 -12.07 -6.12 10.92
CA ILE A 245 -11.68 -4.71 10.81
C ILE A 245 -10.20 -4.63 10.41
N MET A 246 -9.33 -5.31 11.16
CA MET A 246 -7.89 -5.23 10.93
C MET A 246 -7.47 -5.89 9.61
N SER A 247 -8.14 -6.97 9.21
CA SER A 247 -7.97 -7.55 7.86
C SER A 247 -8.34 -6.56 6.77
N THR A 248 -9.45 -5.83 6.92
CA THR A 248 -9.92 -4.82 5.95
C THR A 248 -8.95 -3.66 5.86
N ILE A 249 -8.50 -3.13 7.01
CA ILE A 249 -7.50 -2.06 7.09
C ILE A 249 -6.19 -2.48 6.42
N THR A 250 -5.72 -3.70 6.68
CA THR A 250 -4.49 -4.24 6.07
C THR A 250 -4.62 -4.31 4.55
N VAL A 251 -5.73 -4.83 4.04
CA VAL A 251 -5.99 -4.89 2.58
C VAL A 251 -6.03 -3.48 1.99
N PHE A 252 -6.74 -2.55 2.61
CA PHE A 252 -6.88 -1.17 2.15
C PHE A 252 -5.52 -0.46 2.08
N VAL A 253 -4.71 -0.54 3.13
CA VAL A 253 -3.40 0.14 3.21
C VAL A 253 -2.44 -0.42 2.16
N MET A 254 -2.33 -1.75 2.05
CA MET A 254 -1.47 -2.38 1.04
C MET A 254 -1.94 -2.05 -0.38
N TRP A 255 -3.26 -2.01 -0.62
CA TRP A 255 -3.82 -1.60 -1.89
C TRP A 255 -3.50 -0.13 -2.24
N ALA A 256 -3.66 0.80 -1.29
CA ALA A 256 -3.37 2.21 -1.50
C ALA A 256 -1.89 2.45 -1.82
N LEU A 257 -0.98 1.76 -1.11
CA LEU A 257 0.46 1.79 -1.42
C LEU A 257 0.76 1.30 -2.84
N VAL A 258 0.15 0.19 -3.26
CA VAL A 258 0.32 -0.37 -4.62
C VAL A 258 -0.28 0.57 -5.68
N ALA A 259 -1.39 1.24 -5.40
CA ALA A 259 -1.99 2.20 -6.31
C ALA A 259 -1.08 3.43 -6.49
N ALA A 260 -0.54 3.96 -5.38
CA ALA A 260 0.32 5.15 -5.38
C ALA A 260 1.70 4.89 -6.00
N ILE A 261 2.39 3.83 -5.57
CA ILE A 261 3.80 3.58 -5.89
C ILE A 261 3.91 2.56 -7.04
N PRO A 262 4.73 2.81 -8.07
CA PRO A 262 4.84 1.94 -9.26
C PRO A 262 5.55 0.61 -8.95
N CYS A 263 4.82 -0.32 -8.34
CA CYS A 263 5.25 -1.69 -8.06
C CYS A 263 4.99 -2.61 -9.27
N GLN A 264 5.61 -3.79 -9.29
CA GLN A 264 5.53 -4.76 -10.38
C GLN A 264 4.13 -5.39 -10.58
N GLU A 265 3.70 -5.49 -11.84
CA GLU A 265 2.47 -6.09 -12.36
C GLU A 265 1.21 -5.62 -11.61
N ARG A 266 0.85 -4.36 -11.81
CA ARG A 266 -0.38 -3.74 -11.25
C ARG A 266 -1.59 -3.82 -12.16
N ASN A 267 -1.41 -4.36 -13.36
CA ASN A 267 -2.51 -4.63 -14.29
C ASN A 267 -3.53 -5.56 -13.61
N GLY A 268 -4.77 -5.09 -13.49
CA GLY A 268 -5.83 -5.82 -12.80
C GLY A 268 -5.97 -5.51 -11.32
N LEU A 269 -5.28 -4.48 -10.79
CA LEU A 269 -5.53 -3.99 -9.44
C LEU A 269 -7.03 -3.69 -9.26
N LEU A 270 -7.59 -4.25 -8.20
CA LEU A 270 -8.99 -4.09 -7.85
C LEU A 270 -9.33 -2.62 -7.60
N THR A 271 -10.50 -2.17 -8.05
CA THR A 271 -10.99 -0.80 -7.80
C THR A 271 -12.01 -0.73 -6.66
N HIS A 272 -12.44 -1.89 -6.15
CA HIS A 272 -13.44 -2.01 -5.10
C HIS A 272 -13.25 -3.33 -4.33
N PHE A 273 -13.56 -3.32 -3.04
CA PHE A 273 -13.53 -4.43 -2.10
C PHE A 273 -14.88 -4.42 -1.37
N PRO A 274 -15.53 -5.57 -1.17
CA PRO A 274 -16.85 -5.59 -0.54
C PRO A 274 -16.73 -5.30 0.97
N VAL A 275 -16.92 -4.04 1.36
CA VAL A 275 -17.07 -3.62 2.76
C VAL A 275 -18.53 -3.26 3.01
N PRO A 276 -19.22 -3.85 4.00
CA PRO A 276 -20.62 -3.55 4.29
C PRO A 276 -20.81 -2.09 4.71
N LYS A 277 -21.71 -1.38 4.02
CA LYS A 277 -22.05 0.02 4.30
C LYS A 277 -22.78 0.22 5.63
N GLN A 278 -23.26 -0.85 6.28
CA GLN A 278 -23.94 -0.76 7.57
C GLN A 278 -22.98 -0.58 8.74
N LEU A 279 -21.68 -0.79 8.55
CA LEU A 279 -20.68 -0.67 9.60
C LEU A 279 -20.27 0.81 9.77
N GLY A 280 -20.43 1.34 10.99
CA GLY A 280 -20.18 2.76 11.29
C GLY A 280 -18.72 3.18 11.02
N TRP A 281 -17.76 2.31 11.34
CA TRP A 281 -16.33 2.56 11.13
C TRP A 281 -15.89 2.55 9.66
N ALA A 282 -16.70 1.97 8.77
CA ALA A 282 -16.30 1.70 7.38
C ALA A 282 -16.54 2.87 6.42
N GLN A 283 -17.34 3.87 6.78
CA GLN A 283 -17.78 4.92 5.85
C GLN A 283 -16.60 5.67 5.21
N SER A 284 -15.67 6.13 6.03
CA SER A 284 -14.51 6.91 5.56
C SER A 284 -13.56 6.07 4.69
N ILE A 285 -13.39 4.78 5.02
CA ILE A 285 -12.59 3.85 4.21
C ILE A 285 -13.24 3.63 2.84
N ILE A 286 -14.56 3.44 2.80
CA ILE A 286 -15.32 3.26 1.55
C ILE A 286 -15.20 4.53 0.68
N ALA A 287 -15.35 5.71 1.26
CA ALA A 287 -15.20 6.97 0.53
C ALA A 287 -13.79 7.16 -0.04
N LEU A 288 -12.75 6.88 0.75
CA LEU A 288 -11.35 6.91 0.27
C LEU A 288 -11.13 5.89 -0.85
N GLN A 289 -11.70 4.70 -0.71
CA GLN A 289 -11.60 3.65 -1.70
C GLN A 289 -12.25 4.05 -3.03
N GLU A 290 -13.44 4.64 -2.99
CA GLU A 290 -14.13 5.16 -4.17
C GLU A 290 -13.29 6.24 -4.87
N LYS A 291 -12.78 7.24 -4.12
CA LYS A 291 -11.90 8.29 -4.66
C LYS A 291 -10.63 7.75 -5.32
N ILE A 292 -9.88 6.91 -4.60
CA ILE A 292 -8.63 6.32 -5.14
C ILE A 292 -8.94 5.39 -6.32
N GLY A 293 -10.04 4.63 -6.25
CA GLY A 293 -10.48 3.74 -7.32
C GLY A 293 -10.87 4.48 -8.61
N GLU A 294 -11.48 5.66 -8.50
CA GLU A 294 -11.77 6.54 -9.63
C GLU A 294 -10.50 7.10 -10.27
N GLU A 295 -9.57 7.62 -9.47
CA GLU A 295 -8.27 8.10 -9.96
C GLU A 295 -7.48 6.98 -10.65
N TRP A 296 -7.53 5.76 -10.11
CA TRP A 296 -6.92 4.59 -10.74
C TRP A 296 -7.53 4.28 -12.12
N LYS A 297 -8.87 4.35 -12.25
CA LYS A 297 -9.55 4.14 -13.54
C LYS A 297 -9.16 5.21 -14.56
N LYS A 298 -9.14 6.49 -14.16
CA LYS A 298 -8.72 7.61 -15.02
C LYS A 298 -7.28 7.43 -15.50
N LYS A 299 -6.38 6.96 -14.63
CA LYS A 299 -4.97 6.72 -14.98
C LYS A 299 -4.83 5.53 -15.93
N LYS A 300 -5.57 4.45 -15.69
CA LYS A 300 -5.59 3.24 -16.55
C LYS A 300 -6.02 3.56 -17.98
N GLU A 301 -7.05 4.39 -18.16
CA GLU A 301 -7.51 4.82 -19.49
C GLU A 301 -6.42 5.57 -20.27
N LYS A 302 -5.62 6.37 -19.58
CA LYS A 302 -4.48 7.10 -20.17
C LYS A 302 -3.25 6.23 -20.43
N ASN A 303 -3.29 4.92 -20.14
CA ASN A 303 -2.22 3.94 -20.29
C ASN A 303 -0.88 4.36 -19.64
N ARG A 304 -0.94 5.12 -18.53
CA ARG A 304 0.23 5.61 -17.79
C ARG A 304 0.49 4.73 -16.58
N LEU A 305 1.72 4.20 -16.43
CA LEU A 305 2.09 3.22 -15.42
C LEU A 305 2.86 3.79 -14.22
N ALA A 306 3.04 5.10 -14.16
CA ALA A 306 3.82 5.80 -13.12
C ALA A 306 3.25 5.69 -11.68
N GLY A 307 2.03 5.15 -11.51
CA GLY A 307 1.34 5.13 -10.22
C GLY A 307 0.54 6.41 -9.97
N LEU A 308 -0.09 6.46 -8.80
CA LEU A 308 -0.95 7.58 -8.40
C LEU A 308 -0.29 8.55 -7.41
N LEU A 309 0.97 8.34 -7.01
CA LEU A 309 1.67 9.26 -6.12
C LEU A 309 1.65 10.69 -6.69
N GLU A 310 1.11 11.64 -5.92
CA GLU A 310 0.80 13.00 -6.38
C GLU A 310 2.02 13.69 -7.00
N GLU A 311 3.16 13.65 -6.32
CA GLU A 311 4.40 14.28 -6.74
C GLU A 311 4.95 13.67 -8.04
N THR A 312 4.77 12.35 -8.23
CA THR A 312 5.13 11.69 -9.49
C THR A 312 4.23 12.17 -10.63
N GLN A 313 2.92 12.33 -10.38
CA GLN A 313 2.00 12.84 -11.39
C GLN A 313 2.33 14.29 -11.79
N ARG A 314 2.73 15.11 -10.82
CA ARG A 314 3.15 16.50 -11.05
C ARG A 314 4.44 16.57 -11.86
N ILE A 315 5.45 15.77 -11.52
CA ILE A 315 6.69 15.62 -12.30
C ILE A 315 6.38 15.20 -13.75
N GLU A 316 5.47 14.24 -13.94
CA GLU A 316 5.08 13.76 -15.27
C GLU A 316 4.42 14.87 -16.11
N LYS A 317 3.48 15.63 -15.52
CA LYS A 317 2.80 16.75 -16.18
C LYS A 317 3.79 17.86 -16.58
N LEU A 318 4.62 18.31 -15.64
CA LEU A 318 5.61 19.35 -15.88
C LEU A 318 6.69 18.89 -16.86
N GLY A 319 7.12 17.63 -16.77
CA GLY A 319 8.10 17.05 -17.67
C GLY A 319 7.63 17.05 -19.13
N VAL A 320 6.37 16.70 -19.41
CA VAL A 320 5.80 16.78 -20.77
C VAL A 320 5.80 18.23 -21.28
N SER A 321 5.36 19.19 -20.45
CA SER A 321 5.34 20.62 -20.83
C SER A 321 6.74 21.16 -21.15
N LEU A 322 7.72 20.85 -20.29
CA LEU A 322 9.10 21.29 -20.45
C LEU A 322 9.81 20.62 -21.65
N ILE A 323 9.42 19.40 -22.03
CA ILE A 323 9.88 18.79 -23.29
C ILE A 323 9.35 19.59 -24.50
N VAL A 324 8.07 19.97 -24.50
CA VAL A 324 7.48 20.78 -25.57
C VAL A 324 8.18 22.13 -25.71
N PHE A 325 8.47 22.78 -24.58
CA PHE A 325 9.31 23.98 -24.57
C PHE A 325 10.68 23.71 -25.21
N ALA A 326 11.37 22.67 -24.77
CA ALA A 326 12.70 22.35 -25.25
C ALA A 326 12.76 21.98 -26.74
N ASP A 327 11.67 21.43 -27.29
CA ASP A 327 11.55 21.08 -28.72
C ASP A 327 11.42 22.31 -29.63
N SER A 328 10.89 23.40 -29.09
CA SER A 328 10.58 24.62 -29.83
C SER A 328 11.38 25.82 -29.36
N PHE A 329 12.43 25.58 -28.58
CA PHE A 329 13.35 26.61 -28.11
C PHE A 329 14.17 27.16 -29.29
N GLN A 330 14.23 28.49 -29.38
CA GLN A 330 15.10 29.21 -30.30
C GLN A 330 15.83 30.29 -29.52
N PHE A 331 17.11 30.48 -29.81
CA PHE A 331 17.91 31.53 -29.18
C PHE A 331 17.94 32.78 -30.09
N PRO A 332 17.72 33.99 -29.55
CA PRO A 332 17.38 34.30 -28.16
C PRO A 332 15.92 33.95 -27.82
N PRO A 333 15.65 33.50 -26.59
CA PRO A 333 14.30 33.10 -26.17
C PRO A 333 13.36 34.29 -25.98
N GLU A 334 12.09 34.09 -26.33
CA GLU A 334 11.00 35.05 -26.09
C GLU A 334 10.77 35.25 -24.59
N ALA A 335 10.61 36.51 -24.16
CA ALA A 335 10.54 36.88 -22.75
C ALA A 335 9.35 36.24 -22.02
N ASP A 336 8.14 36.35 -22.58
CA ASP A 336 6.90 35.81 -22.02
C ASP A 336 7.01 34.29 -21.82
N ARG A 337 7.59 33.61 -22.80
CA ARG A 337 7.80 32.16 -22.78
C ARG A 337 8.82 31.73 -21.71
N LEU A 338 9.81 32.57 -21.46
CA LEU A 338 10.84 32.35 -20.44
C LEU A 338 10.27 32.51 -19.03
N GLU A 339 9.33 33.45 -18.85
CA GLU A 339 8.61 33.64 -17.60
C GLU A 339 7.70 32.45 -17.30
N GLU A 340 6.92 31.97 -18.27
CA GLU A 340 6.09 30.76 -18.13
C GLU A 340 6.94 29.53 -17.74
N VAL A 341 8.08 29.34 -18.41
CA VAL A 341 8.99 28.23 -18.12
C VAL A 341 9.64 28.39 -16.75
N ALA A 342 9.96 29.61 -16.32
CA ALA A 342 10.51 29.84 -15.00
C ALA A 342 9.53 29.40 -13.90
N VAL A 343 8.23 29.67 -14.07
CA VAL A 343 7.18 29.19 -13.15
C VAL A 343 7.13 27.66 -13.14
N GLN A 344 7.13 27.00 -14.30
CA GLN A 344 7.09 25.54 -14.39
C GLN A 344 8.33 24.87 -13.79
N VAL A 345 9.51 25.47 -13.98
CA VAL A 345 10.78 24.98 -13.41
C VAL A 345 10.79 25.15 -11.89
N ALA A 346 10.27 26.28 -11.38
CA ALA A 346 10.13 26.49 -9.94
C ALA A 346 9.17 25.47 -9.31
N GLU A 347 8.01 25.21 -9.94
CA GLU A 347 7.06 24.18 -9.48
C GLU A 347 7.69 22.78 -9.50
N LEU A 348 8.48 22.45 -10.54
CA LEU A 348 9.19 21.18 -10.63
C LEU A 348 10.26 21.07 -9.53
N GLY A 349 11.00 22.14 -9.26
CA GLY A 349 11.98 22.22 -8.18
C GLY A 349 11.37 22.01 -6.80
N GLU A 350 10.24 22.66 -6.52
CA GLU A 350 9.50 22.45 -5.26
C GLU A 350 9.05 20.99 -5.11
N THR A 351 8.57 20.38 -6.21
CA THR A 351 8.17 18.97 -6.23
C THR A 351 9.35 18.04 -5.96
N CYS A 352 10.50 18.28 -6.59
CA CYS A 352 11.73 17.53 -6.36
C CYS A 352 12.18 17.62 -4.89
N LYS A 353 12.08 18.81 -4.29
CA LYS A 353 12.41 19.03 -2.88
C LYS A 353 11.48 18.25 -1.93
N LYS A 354 10.16 18.31 -2.17
CA LYS A 354 9.17 17.50 -1.40
C LYS A 354 9.47 16.00 -1.48
N MET A 355 9.83 15.52 -2.67
CA MET A 355 10.22 14.12 -2.89
C MET A 355 11.53 13.78 -2.15
N GLU A 356 12.54 14.65 -2.22
CA GLU A 356 13.84 14.45 -1.55
C GLU A 356 13.67 14.31 -0.03
N GLU A 357 12.92 15.23 0.58
CA GLU A 357 12.65 15.28 2.02
C GLU A 357 11.70 14.16 2.48
N GLY A 358 10.74 13.77 1.63
CA GLY A 358 9.64 12.89 1.99
C GLY A 358 9.86 11.40 1.73
N LEU A 359 10.59 11.02 0.66
CA LEU A 359 10.69 9.61 0.23
C LEU A 359 11.50 8.75 1.20
N VAL A 360 12.56 9.28 1.82
CA VAL A 360 13.36 8.53 2.82
C VAL A 360 12.51 8.23 4.07
N PRO A 361 11.85 9.22 4.72
CA PRO A 361 10.94 8.94 5.82
C PRO A 361 9.82 7.97 5.47
N LEU A 362 9.20 8.10 4.29
CA LEU A 362 8.17 7.17 3.84
C LEU A 362 8.70 5.73 3.75
N GLN A 363 9.88 5.53 3.15
CA GLN A 363 10.50 4.21 3.06
C GLN A 363 10.83 3.62 4.44
N GLN A 364 11.32 4.44 5.38
CA GLN A 364 11.58 4.01 6.75
C GLN A 364 10.30 3.60 7.47
N GLN A 365 9.21 4.33 7.28
CA GLN A 365 7.92 4.02 7.88
C GLN A 365 7.29 2.74 7.31
N ILE A 366 7.43 2.49 6.00
CA ILE A 366 7.03 1.21 5.40
C ILE A 366 7.82 0.04 6.03
N ARG A 367 9.11 0.23 6.30
CA ARG A 367 9.93 -0.78 7.01
C ARG A 367 9.49 -0.95 8.46
N GLU A 368 9.08 0.12 9.15
CA GLU A 368 8.53 0.00 10.50
C GLU A 368 7.24 -0.81 10.49
N VAL A 369 6.32 -0.53 9.56
CA VAL A 369 5.11 -1.34 9.34
C VAL A 369 5.46 -2.81 9.11
N PHE A 370 6.44 -3.10 8.25
CA PHE A 370 6.92 -4.46 8.03
C PHE A 370 7.38 -5.14 9.33
N HIS A 371 8.26 -4.49 10.09
CA HIS A 371 8.79 -5.07 11.33
C HIS A 371 7.71 -5.21 12.42
N ARG A 372 6.78 -4.25 12.51
CA ARG A 372 5.66 -4.28 13.45
C ARG A 372 4.76 -5.49 13.18
N ILE A 373 4.42 -5.71 11.91
CA ILE A 373 3.63 -6.86 11.47
C ILE A 373 4.35 -8.18 11.77
N VAL A 374 5.64 -8.28 11.47
CA VAL A 374 6.44 -9.49 11.78
C VAL A 374 6.43 -9.80 13.28
N ARG A 375 6.65 -8.78 14.12
CA ARG A 375 6.64 -8.93 15.58
C ARG A 375 5.26 -9.39 16.07
N SER A 376 4.20 -8.70 15.65
CA SER A 376 2.81 -9.02 16.02
C SER A 376 2.42 -10.46 15.66
N ARG A 377 2.73 -10.88 14.43
CA ARG A 377 2.51 -12.26 13.96
C ARG A 377 3.27 -13.29 14.80
N THR A 378 4.53 -13.00 15.17
CA THR A 378 5.36 -13.90 15.97
C THR A 378 4.75 -14.10 17.36
N GLU A 379 4.34 -13.02 18.02
CA GLU A 379 3.70 -13.09 19.33
C GLU A 379 2.38 -13.88 19.30
N VAL A 380 1.53 -13.69 18.28
CA VAL A 380 0.29 -14.48 18.13
C VAL A 380 0.60 -15.96 17.93
N LEU A 381 1.62 -16.31 17.14
CA LEU A 381 2.02 -17.70 16.92
C LEU A 381 2.59 -18.35 18.19
N ASP A 382 3.38 -17.61 18.97
CA ASP A 382 3.93 -18.10 20.24
C ASP A 382 2.82 -18.41 21.25
N LEU A 383 1.76 -17.59 21.29
CA LEU A 383 0.58 -17.83 22.14
C LEU A 383 -0.22 -19.06 21.70
N LEU A 384 -0.36 -19.28 20.38
CA LEU A 384 -1.03 -20.47 19.85
C LEU A 384 -0.24 -21.76 20.16
N ASP A 385 1.10 -21.72 20.09
CA ASP A 385 1.95 -22.86 20.47
C ASP A 385 1.87 -23.16 21.97
N GLN A 386 1.81 -22.12 22.81
CA GLN A 386 1.62 -22.28 24.27
C GLN A 386 0.23 -22.86 24.60
N GLY A 387 -0.84 -22.41 23.94
CA GLY A 387 -2.19 -22.96 24.11
C GLY A 387 -2.32 -24.43 23.67
N GLY A 388 -1.58 -24.82 22.62
CA GLY A 388 -1.49 -26.21 22.16
C GLY A 388 -0.74 -27.14 23.13
N LYS A 389 0.28 -26.63 23.82
CA LYS A 389 1.06 -27.41 24.82
C LYS A 389 0.30 -27.63 26.13
N VAL A 390 -0.55 -26.68 26.54
CA VAL A 390 -1.36 -26.79 27.77
C VAL A 390 -2.54 -27.77 27.60
N THR A 391 -2.97 -28.03 26.36
CA THR A 391 -4.11 -28.93 26.06
C THR A 391 -3.72 -30.38 25.77
N ALA A 392 -2.42 -30.70 25.67
CA ALA A 392 -1.96 -32.09 25.60
C ALA A 392 -2.06 -32.74 26.99
N PRO A 393 -2.87 -33.78 27.19
CA PRO A 393 -2.89 -34.48 28.46
C PRO A 393 -1.52 -35.14 28.64
N VAL A 394 -0.87 -34.84 29.76
CA VAL A 394 0.27 -35.63 30.22
C VAL A 394 -0.29 -37.03 30.48
N MET A 395 0.03 -37.98 29.60
CA MET A 395 -0.24 -39.40 29.80
C MET A 395 0.67 -39.98 30.88
#